data_AF-A0ABD2KLV4-F1
#
_entry.id   AF-A0ABD2KLV4-F1
#
_cell.length_a   1.000
_cell.length_b   1.000
_cell.length_c   1.000
_cell.angle_alpha   90.00
_cell.angle_beta   90.00
_cell.angle_gamma   90.00
#
_symmetry.space_group_name_H-M   'P 1'
#
loop_
_entity.id
_entity.type
_entity.pdbx_description
1 polymer ?
#
loop_
_entity_poly.entity_id
_entity_poly.type
_entity_poly.pdbx_seq_one_letter_code
_entity_poly.pdbx_strand_id
1 'polypeptide(L)'
;MQKLYFLVSCDFDFLVKATEGMDKSNNLYGRMIEMMKEIHREGQRQPYTLFLTRSDYMVDSTTDERDGQQRFGLKQVEMNIGSVVGSAMGPRTAEMHRRMLQRMRMDASNVPENRAFNTLARGLFQAWLRFGDPNAVVVFAVLQGSMHRFDERAIEYELQRISDWQVKVVRLSSKEAYSKLQLDPNDFTLRLTADGRAVAVVYSRSGPLPEWTEEEWEARKRIERSTAIKTSTVFSALSSSKRVQQLLALPGMIERFLPEPKDREMVEAIRQTFVGLWGLENADEQTQQLIKHAIANPSLYVLKPQNEGGGHNYFDDELKQKLLQFTREERAAHTLMQRIWPVTAKNFMVRPMEEAVLDDTIVELGMFGYLLGDKRDRSIVRNKQHGYLVRTKPASSAEGGISAGGVYDSLNLF
;
A
#
# COMPACT_ATOMS: atom_id res chain seq x y z
N MET A 1 -5.00 -2.11 -11.34
CA MET A 1 -4.04 -1.67 -10.29
C MET A 1 -2.77 -2.52 -10.20
N GLN A 2 -2.81 -3.79 -9.76
CA GLN A 2 -1.57 -4.58 -9.52
C GLN A 2 -0.61 -4.64 -10.71
N LYS A 3 -1.12 -4.95 -11.92
CA LYS A 3 -0.34 -4.94 -13.17
C LYS A 3 0.31 -3.57 -13.44
N LEU A 4 -0.45 -2.48 -13.29
CA LEU A 4 0.05 -1.12 -13.51
C LEU A 4 1.25 -0.81 -12.62
N TYR A 5 1.12 -1.00 -11.30
CA TYR A 5 2.20 -0.71 -10.36
C TYR A 5 3.40 -1.65 -10.50
N PHE A 6 3.19 -2.90 -10.91
CA PHE A 6 4.30 -3.79 -11.29
C PHE A 6 5.10 -3.21 -12.47
N LEU A 7 4.42 -2.78 -13.53
CA LEU A 7 5.07 -2.21 -14.72
C LEU A 7 5.76 -0.87 -14.41
N VAL A 8 5.16 -0.03 -13.56
CA VAL A 8 5.80 1.17 -13.02
C VAL A 8 7.10 0.82 -12.28
N SER A 9 7.09 -0.22 -11.44
CA SER A 9 8.30 -0.65 -10.71
C SER A 9 9.42 -1.21 -11.59
N CYS A 10 9.12 -1.52 -12.86
CA CYS A 10 10.08 -1.99 -13.86
C CYS A 10 10.70 -0.83 -14.66
N ASP A 11 10.14 0.38 -14.59
CA ASP A 11 10.62 1.55 -15.33
C ASP A 11 11.49 2.43 -14.40
N PHE A 12 12.80 2.16 -14.43
CA PHE A 12 13.77 2.85 -13.57
C PHE A 12 13.83 4.35 -13.86
N ASP A 13 13.86 4.75 -15.14
CA ASP A 13 13.96 6.16 -15.53
C ASP A 13 12.72 6.94 -15.09
N PHE A 14 11.54 6.32 -15.22
CA PHE A 14 10.31 6.89 -14.67
C PHE A 14 10.40 7.05 -13.16
N LEU A 15 10.84 6.03 -12.40
CA LEU A 15 10.95 6.13 -10.94
C LEU A 15 11.95 7.20 -10.51
N VAL A 16 13.11 7.31 -11.16
CA VAL A 16 14.10 8.37 -10.88
C VAL A 16 13.47 9.74 -11.07
N LYS A 17 12.78 9.96 -12.19
CA LYS A 17 12.10 11.23 -12.48
C LYS A 17 10.93 11.49 -11.52
N ALA A 18 10.14 10.47 -11.21
CA ALA A 18 8.99 10.58 -10.33
C ALA A 18 9.40 10.93 -8.90
N THR A 19 10.57 10.45 -8.46
CA THR A 19 11.09 10.66 -7.11
C THR A 19 12.02 11.87 -6.97
N GLU A 20 12.20 12.65 -8.04
CA GLU A 20 13.05 13.83 -8.03
C GLU A 20 12.56 14.87 -7.01
N GLY A 21 13.44 15.31 -6.11
CA GLY A 21 13.14 16.29 -5.06
C GLY A 21 12.52 15.69 -3.78
N MET A 22 12.13 14.41 -3.78
CA MET A 22 11.66 13.73 -2.55
C MET A 22 12.79 13.56 -1.52
N ASP A 23 14.03 13.43 -1.98
CA ASP A 23 15.24 13.34 -1.17
C ASP A 23 15.50 14.61 -0.34
N LYS A 24 15.19 15.78 -0.89
CA LYS A 24 15.40 17.08 -0.23
C LYS A 24 14.43 17.34 0.91
N SER A 25 13.25 16.73 0.85
CA SER A 25 12.17 16.95 1.82
C SER A 25 12.08 15.84 2.87
N ASN A 26 12.65 14.66 2.58
CA ASN A 26 12.57 13.51 3.48
C ASN A 26 13.81 12.61 3.36
N ASN A 27 14.63 12.58 4.42
CA ASN A 27 15.84 11.75 4.51
C ASN A 27 15.56 10.26 4.24
N LEU A 28 14.38 9.76 4.66
CA LEU A 28 13.95 8.39 4.39
C LEU A 28 13.91 8.07 2.90
N TYR A 29 13.29 8.96 2.11
CA TYR A 29 13.20 8.80 0.67
C TYR A 29 14.55 9.01 0.00
N GLY A 30 15.38 9.95 0.50
CA GLY A 30 16.75 10.10 0.04
C GLY A 30 17.53 8.79 0.10
N ARG A 31 17.55 8.14 1.27
CA ARG A 31 18.17 6.82 1.45
C ARG A 31 17.59 5.74 0.53
N MET A 32 16.25 5.69 0.38
CA MET A 32 15.61 4.71 -0.51
C MET A 32 15.95 4.93 -1.98
N ILE A 33 16.00 6.19 -2.44
CA ILE A 33 16.33 6.55 -3.83
C ILE A 33 17.79 6.23 -4.12
N GLU A 34 18.70 6.56 -3.20
CA GLU A 34 20.12 6.18 -3.30
C GLU A 34 20.28 4.66 -3.42
N MET A 35 19.61 3.90 -2.54
CA MET A 35 19.60 2.45 -2.60
C MET A 35 19.05 1.94 -3.93
N MET A 36 17.93 2.47 -4.43
CA MET A 36 17.37 2.09 -5.73
C MET A 36 18.39 2.32 -6.87
N LYS A 37 19.05 3.48 -6.89
CA LYS A 37 20.07 3.83 -7.89
C LYS A 37 21.30 2.92 -7.78
N GLU A 38 21.72 2.57 -6.57
CA GLU A 38 22.82 1.62 -6.34
C GLU A 38 22.48 0.22 -6.85
N ILE A 39 21.34 -0.34 -6.46
CA ILE A 39 20.87 -1.66 -6.92
C ILE A 39 20.72 -1.70 -8.44
N HIS A 40 20.23 -0.61 -9.05
CA HIS A 40 20.13 -0.53 -10.51
C HIS A 40 21.51 -0.58 -11.17
N ARG A 41 22.48 0.20 -10.67
CA ARG A 41 23.86 0.21 -11.19
C ARG A 41 24.58 -1.13 -11.03
N GLU A 42 24.38 -1.82 -9.91
CA GLU A 42 24.98 -3.14 -9.65
C GLU A 42 24.35 -4.27 -10.48
N GLY A 43 23.11 -4.06 -10.96
CA GLY A 43 22.28 -5.08 -11.59
C GLY A 43 21.45 -5.87 -10.58
N GLN A 44 20.13 -5.93 -10.79
CA GLN A 44 19.21 -6.68 -9.94
C GLN A 44 19.49 -8.19 -10.04
N ARG A 45 19.88 -8.82 -8.93
CA ARG A 45 20.20 -10.27 -8.87
C ARG A 45 18.98 -11.18 -8.87
N GLN A 46 17.83 -10.68 -8.41
CA GLN A 46 16.57 -11.42 -8.42
C GLN A 46 15.57 -10.75 -9.38
N PRO A 47 15.23 -11.39 -10.50
CA PRO A 47 14.28 -10.85 -11.46
C PRO A 47 12.80 -10.98 -11.04
N TYR A 48 12.45 -11.97 -10.22
CA TYR A 48 11.08 -12.12 -9.72
C TYR A 48 10.81 -11.18 -8.55
N THR A 49 9.66 -10.53 -8.59
CA THR A 49 9.20 -9.66 -7.49
C THR A 49 7.76 -10.02 -7.12
N LEU A 50 7.49 -10.04 -5.82
CA LEU A 50 6.16 -10.28 -5.29
C LEU A 50 5.59 -8.95 -4.78
N PHE A 51 4.43 -8.60 -5.32
CA PHE A 51 3.61 -7.49 -4.86
C PHE A 51 2.52 -8.07 -3.97
N LEU A 52 2.58 -7.80 -2.67
CA LEU A 52 1.42 -7.94 -1.78
C LEU A 52 0.77 -6.56 -1.66
N THR A 53 -0.51 -6.45 -2.01
CA THR A 53 -1.13 -5.14 -2.26
C THR A 53 -2.45 -4.97 -1.56
N ARG A 54 -2.79 -3.72 -1.27
CA ARG A 54 -4.12 -3.27 -0.84
C ARG A 54 -4.41 -1.94 -1.52
N SER A 55 -5.39 -1.92 -2.43
CA SER A 55 -5.84 -0.67 -3.05
C SER A 55 -7.04 -0.15 -2.27
N ASP A 56 -6.94 1.06 -1.74
CA ASP A 56 -7.94 1.63 -0.84
C ASP A 56 -8.84 2.61 -1.60
N TYR A 57 -10.14 2.59 -1.30
CA TYR A 57 -11.18 3.29 -2.03
C TYR A 57 -12.24 3.86 -1.07
N MET A 58 -12.87 4.95 -1.49
CA MET A 58 -14.12 5.47 -0.90
C MET A 58 -15.17 5.57 -2.00
N VAL A 59 -16.45 5.41 -1.65
CA VAL A 59 -17.55 5.67 -2.59
C VAL A 59 -17.85 7.15 -2.53
N ASP A 60 -17.42 7.89 -3.55
CA ASP A 60 -17.78 9.29 -3.73
C ASP A 60 -19.27 9.39 -4.04
N SER A 61 -19.96 10.26 -3.30
CA SER A 61 -21.39 10.52 -3.41
C SER A 61 -21.57 11.99 -3.75
N THR A 62 -21.57 12.30 -5.03
CA THR A 62 -21.72 13.66 -5.55
C THR A 62 -23.05 13.84 -6.25
N THR A 63 -23.66 15.00 -6.05
CA THR A 63 -24.87 15.40 -6.78
C THR A 63 -24.46 16.02 -8.11
N ASP A 64 -25.02 15.57 -9.24
CA ASP A 64 -24.84 16.31 -10.49
C ASP A 64 -25.56 17.65 -10.39
N GLU A 65 -24.82 18.73 -10.63
CA GLU A 65 -25.40 20.07 -10.67
C GLU A 65 -26.38 20.25 -11.85
N ARG A 66 -26.27 19.45 -12.91
CA ARG A 66 -27.10 19.56 -14.12
C ARG A 66 -28.51 19.01 -13.96
N ASP A 67 -28.65 17.90 -13.23
CA ASP A 67 -29.93 17.20 -13.08
C ASP A 67 -30.35 16.97 -11.61
N GLY A 68 -29.50 17.35 -10.65
CA GLY A 68 -29.75 17.21 -9.22
C GLY A 68 -29.69 15.76 -8.73
N GLN A 69 -29.28 14.79 -9.56
CA GLN A 69 -29.24 13.38 -9.18
C GLN A 69 -27.95 13.03 -8.45
N GLN A 70 -28.08 12.22 -7.39
CA GLN A 70 -26.95 11.65 -6.68
C GLN A 70 -26.27 10.57 -7.53
N ARG A 71 -24.95 10.65 -7.66
CA ARG A 71 -24.13 9.66 -8.33
C ARG A 71 -23.09 9.09 -7.38
N PHE A 72 -22.86 7.79 -7.54
CA PHE A 72 -21.89 7.04 -6.78
C PHE A 72 -20.73 6.63 -7.68
N GLY A 73 -19.51 6.91 -7.24
CA GLY A 73 -18.30 6.51 -7.94
C GLY A 73 -17.28 5.94 -6.97
N LEU A 74 -16.75 4.75 -7.26
CA LEU A 74 -15.66 4.20 -6.46
C LEU A 74 -14.37 4.96 -6.77
N LYS A 75 -13.82 5.68 -5.79
CA LYS A 75 -12.65 6.54 -5.94
C LYS A 75 -11.48 6.06 -5.10
N GLN A 76 -10.32 5.91 -5.73
CA GLN A 76 -9.12 5.40 -5.10
C GLN A 76 -8.54 6.46 -4.16
N VAL A 77 -8.34 6.07 -2.90
CA VAL A 77 -7.66 6.87 -1.88
C VAL A 77 -6.15 6.77 -2.03
N GLU A 78 -5.65 5.54 -2.11
CA GLU A 78 -4.22 5.23 -2.24
C GLU A 78 -3.98 3.77 -2.67
N MET A 79 -2.74 3.47 -3.03
CA MET A 79 -2.27 2.12 -3.31
C MET A 79 -1.18 1.74 -2.29
N ASN A 80 -1.40 0.68 -1.52
CA ASN A 80 -0.44 0.15 -0.57
C ASN A 80 0.24 -1.10 -1.14
N ILE A 81 1.58 -1.17 -1.04
CA ILE A 81 2.40 -2.29 -1.56
C ILE A 81 3.43 -2.71 -0.51
N GLY A 82 3.57 -4.03 -0.29
CA GLY A 82 4.52 -4.60 0.67
C GLY A 82 3.87 -4.85 2.02
N SER A 83 3.99 -3.90 2.96
CA SER A 83 3.48 -4.05 4.32
C SER A 83 2.00 -3.64 4.45
N VAL A 84 1.12 -4.49 3.91
CA VAL A 84 -0.32 -4.30 4.05
C VAL A 84 -0.83 -4.96 5.34
N VAL A 85 -1.60 -4.20 6.12
CA VAL A 85 -2.16 -4.63 7.41
C VAL A 85 -3.68 -4.86 7.33
N GLY A 86 -4.22 -5.58 8.31
CA GLY A 86 -5.67 -5.83 8.45
C GLY A 86 -6.18 -7.02 7.63
N SER A 87 -5.29 -7.74 6.94
CA SER A 87 -5.62 -8.91 6.11
C SER A 87 -6.25 -10.06 6.91
N ALA A 88 -5.99 -10.13 8.20
CA ALA A 88 -6.52 -11.14 9.09
C ALA A 88 -7.67 -10.60 9.97
N MET A 89 -7.74 -9.28 10.17
CA MET A 89 -8.85 -8.64 10.90
C MET A 89 -10.09 -8.58 10.02
N GLY A 90 -9.98 -8.17 8.75
CA GLY A 90 -11.11 -8.09 7.81
C GLY A 90 -11.95 -9.37 7.74
N PRO A 91 -11.34 -10.56 7.50
CA PRO A 91 -12.08 -11.82 7.51
C PRO A 91 -12.78 -12.15 8.82
N ARG A 92 -12.13 -11.89 9.95
CA ARG A 92 -12.70 -12.14 11.29
C ARG A 92 -13.85 -11.19 11.60
N THR A 93 -13.75 -9.93 11.21
CA THR A 93 -14.84 -8.95 11.32
C THR A 93 -16.02 -9.34 10.43
N ALA A 94 -15.78 -9.77 9.19
CA ALA A 94 -16.84 -10.27 8.32
C ALA A 94 -17.55 -11.51 8.90
N GLU A 95 -16.79 -12.44 9.50
CA GLU A 95 -17.37 -13.59 10.21
C GLU A 95 -18.23 -13.14 11.42
N MET A 96 -17.72 -12.22 12.23
CA MET A 96 -18.45 -11.63 13.35
C MET A 96 -19.76 -10.98 12.88
N HIS A 97 -19.73 -10.17 11.82
CA HIS A 97 -20.92 -9.50 11.29
C HIS A 97 -21.96 -10.47 10.72
N ARG A 98 -21.54 -11.55 10.03
CA ARG A 98 -22.47 -12.61 9.61
C ARG A 98 -23.18 -13.23 10.81
N ARG A 99 -22.44 -13.55 11.89
CA ARG A 99 -23.04 -14.10 13.12
C ARG A 99 -24.03 -13.13 13.76
N MET A 100 -23.73 -11.84 13.77
CA MET A 100 -24.64 -10.82 14.29
C MET A 100 -25.91 -10.71 13.46
N LEU A 101 -25.81 -10.62 12.13
CA LEU A 101 -26.98 -10.58 11.23
C LEU A 101 -27.86 -11.83 11.40
N GLN A 102 -27.26 -13.01 11.45
CA GLN A 102 -27.98 -14.27 11.69
C GLN A 102 -28.71 -14.28 13.04
N ARG A 103 -28.07 -13.79 14.11
CA ARG A 103 -28.70 -13.66 15.44
C ARG A 103 -29.91 -12.72 15.41
N MET A 104 -29.83 -11.66 14.61
CA MET A 104 -30.92 -10.71 14.39
C MET A 104 -31.94 -11.19 13.35
N ARG A 105 -31.80 -12.42 12.81
CA ARG A 105 -32.65 -12.99 11.74
C ARG A 105 -32.65 -12.13 10.45
N MET A 106 -31.54 -11.47 10.17
CA MET A 106 -31.29 -10.71 8.94
C MET A 106 -30.50 -11.56 7.94
N ASP A 107 -30.59 -11.21 6.66
CA ASP A 107 -29.80 -11.88 5.63
C ASP A 107 -28.31 -11.55 5.78
N ALA A 108 -27.49 -12.59 5.94
CA ALA A 108 -26.04 -12.49 6.05
C ALA A 108 -25.31 -12.78 4.72
N SER A 109 -26.05 -13.13 3.66
CA SER A 109 -25.49 -13.44 2.34
C SER A 109 -24.85 -12.22 1.67
N ASN A 110 -25.34 -11.03 2.01
CA ASN A 110 -24.81 -9.74 1.56
C ASN A 110 -23.46 -9.37 2.18
N VAL A 111 -22.94 -10.13 3.16
CA VAL A 111 -21.57 -9.96 3.66
C VAL A 111 -20.64 -10.86 2.85
N PRO A 112 -19.86 -10.31 1.88
CA PRO A 112 -19.11 -11.11 0.92
C PRO A 112 -17.97 -11.89 1.57
N GLU A 113 -17.66 -13.06 1.02
CA GLU A 113 -16.55 -13.90 1.51
C GLU A 113 -15.23 -13.13 1.52
N ASN A 114 -14.46 -13.27 2.61
CA ASN A 114 -13.22 -12.53 2.78
C ASN A 114 -12.06 -13.49 3.07
N ARG A 115 -11.13 -13.59 2.12
CA ARG A 115 -9.92 -14.46 2.19
C ARG A 115 -8.63 -13.64 2.08
N ALA A 116 -8.60 -12.47 2.71
CA ALA A 116 -7.49 -11.53 2.58
C ALA A 116 -6.14 -12.13 3.00
N PHE A 117 -5.96 -12.60 4.25
CA PHE A 117 -4.70 -13.21 4.67
C PHE A 117 -4.35 -14.50 3.90
N ASN A 118 -5.34 -15.31 3.48
CA ASN A 118 -5.11 -16.47 2.64
C ASN A 118 -4.51 -16.09 1.28
N THR A 119 -5.00 -14.99 0.71
CA THR A 119 -4.50 -14.46 -0.56
C THR A 119 -3.05 -14.03 -0.45
N LEU A 120 -2.68 -13.34 0.64
CA LEU A 120 -1.29 -12.93 0.87
C LEU A 120 -0.38 -14.13 1.13
N ALA A 121 -0.81 -15.09 1.96
CA ALA A 121 -0.07 -16.34 2.20
C ALA A 121 0.14 -17.14 0.91
N ARG A 122 -0.87 -17.20 0.03
CA ARG A 122 -0.77 -17.82 -1.29
C ARG A 122 0.26 -17.13 -2.17
N GLY A 123 0.32 -15.79 -2.14
CA GLY A 123 1.35 -15.02 -2.84
C GLY A 123 2.77 -15.39 -2.39
N LEU A 124 3.00 -15.44 -1.07
CA LEU A 124 4.28 -15.87 -0.48
C LEU A 124 4.65 -17.30 -0.89
N PHE A 125 3.68 -18.22 -0.86
CA PHE A 125 3.91 -19.60 -1.26
C PHE A 125 4.25 -19.72 -2.75
N GLN A 126 3.56 -18.99 -3.63
CA GLN A 126 3.90 -18.96 -5.05
C GLN A 126 5.30 -18.39 -5.31
N ALA A 127 5.72 -17.37 -4.56
CA ALA A 127 7.09 -16.86 -4.64
C ALA A 127 8.12 -17.89 -4.17
N TRP A 128 7.87 -18.57 -3.05
CA TRP A 128 8.76 -19.63 -2.55
C TRP A 128 8.89 -20.79 -3.56
N LEU A 129 7.77 -21.25 -4.13
CA LEU A 129 7.77 -22.25 -5.20
C LEU A 129 8.55 -21.78 -6.43
N ARG A 130 8.45 -20.48 -6.75
CA ARG A 130 9.18 -19.90 -7.89
C ARG A 130 10.68 -19.81 -7.66
N PHE A 131 11.10 -19.59 -6.41
CA PHE A 131 12.51 -19.61 -6.01
C PHE A 131 13.13 -21.00 -6.24
N GLY A 132 12.39 -22.07 -5.93
CA GLY A 132 12.71 -23.42 -6.39
C GLY A 132 13.68 -24.23 -5.53
N ASP A 133 14.02 -23.76 -4.33
CA ASP A 133 14.80 -24.51 -3.34
C ASP A 133 13.90 -24.96 -2.17
N PRO A 134 13.65 -26.26 -2.00
CA PRO A 134 12.79 -26.78 -0.94
C PRO A 134 13.38 -26.61 0.47
N ASN A 135 14.69 -26.37 0.61
CA ASN A 135 15.35 -26.16 1.90
C ASN A 135 15.43 -24.68 2.30
N ALA A 136 15.14 -23.78 1.36
CA ALA A 136 15.21 -22.35 1.59
C ALA A 136 14.05 -21.86 2.47
N VAL A 137 14.35 -20.89 3.34
CA VAL A 137 13.38 -20.33 4.30
C VAL A 137 12.65 -19.11 3.75
N VAL A 138 11.51 -18.79 4.35
CA VAL A 138 10.86 -17.48 4.19
C VAL A 138 11.16 -16.63 5.43
N VAL A 139 11.71 -15.44 5.24
CA VAL A 139 11.98 -14.50 6.31
C VAL A 139 10.85 -13.49 6.42
N PHE A 140 10.25 -13.37 7.60
CA PHE A 140 9.35 -12.28 7.96
C PHE A 140 10.17 -11.21 8.68
N ALA A 141 10.46 -10.11 7.99
CA ALA A 141 11.13 -8.95 8.57
C ALA A 141 10.07 -8.03 9.22
N VAL A 142 10.01 -8.03 10.56
CA VAL A 142 8.90 -7.46 11.34
C VAL A 142 9.35 -6.28 12.22
N LEU A 143 8.41 -5.41 12.58
CA LEU A 143 8.68 -4.36 13.56
C LEU A 143 8.64 -4.94 14.98
N GLN A 144 9.68 -4.67 15.78
CA GLN A 144 9.71 -5.10 17.18
C GLN A 144 8.59 -4.41 17.96
N GLY A 145 7.83 -5.19 18.75
CA GLY A 145 6.69 -4.65 19.51
C GLY A 145 5.44 -4.34 18.68
N SER A 146 5.38 -4.73 17.39
CA SER A 146 4.23 -4.51 16.51
C SER A 146 2.90 -4.98 17.12
N MET A 147 1.93 -4.06 17.21
CA MET A 147 0.53 -4.38 17.56
C MET A 147 -0.13 -5.28 16.50
N HIS A 148 0.43 -5.34 15.28
CA HIS A 148 -0.08 -6.13 14.17
C HIS A 148 0.43 -7.58 14.15
N ARG A 149 1.11 -8.05 15.22
CA ARG A 149 1.67 -9.41 15.28
C ARG A 149 0.66 -10.52 14.99
N PHE A 150 -0.61 -10.34 15.36
CA PHE A 150 -1.65 -11.34 15.11
C PHE A 150 -2.04 -11.41 13.63
N ASP A 151 -1.98 -10.28 12.91
CA ASP A 151 -2.17 -10.24 11.46
C ASP A 151 -1.03 -10.98 10.75
N GLU A 152 0.22 -10.74 11.18
CA GLU A 152 1.41 -11.42 10.67
C GLU A 152 1.37 -12.93 10.92
N ARG A 153 0.99 -13.36 12.13
CA ARG A 153 0.90 -14.78 12.48
C ARG A 153 -0.18 -15.52 11.70
N ALA A 154 -1.29 -14.86 11.37
CA ALA A 154 -2.33 -15.49 10.54
C ALA A 154 -1.81 -15.83 9.13
N ILE A 155 -1.02 -14.94 8.53
CA ILE A 155 -0.37 -15.20 7.23
C ILE A 155 0.67 -16.32 7.38
N GLU A 156 1.48 -16.30 8.43
CA GLU A 156 2.49 -17.33 8.70
C GLU A 156 1.89 -18.73 8.84
N TYR A 157 0.85 -18.89 9.67
CA TYR A 157 0.19 -20.17 9.88
C TYR A 157 -0.50 -20.67 8.63
N GLU A 158 -1.11 -19.77 7.86
CA GLU A 158 -1.71 -20.13 6.59
C GLU A 158 -0.66 -20.56 5.56
N LEU A 159 0.49 -19.88 5.49
CA LEU A 159 1.62 -20.25 4.63
C LEU A 159 2.13 -21.65 5.00
N GLN A 160 2.29 -21.95 6.29
CA GLN A 160 2.66 -23.28 6.75
C GLN A 160 1.61 -24.32 6.35
N ARG A 161 0.32 -24.03 6.57
CA ARG A 161 -0.78 -24.93 6.25
C ARG A 161 -0.87 -25.24 4.75
N ILE A 162 -0.81 -24.24 3.87
CA ILE A 162 -0.94 -24.45 2.42
C ILE A 162 0.30 -25.05 1.77
N SER A 163 1.44 -25.00 2.46
CA SER A 163 2.68 -25.65 2.02
C SER A 163 2.88 -27.03 2.64
N ASP A 164 1.88 -27.57 3.33
CA ASP A 164 1.99 -28.84 4.06
C ASP A 164 3.21 -28.87 5.00
N TRP A 165 3.42 -27.76 5.72
CA TRP A 165 4.51 -27.54 6.68
C TRP A 165 5.93 -27.61 6.10
N GLN A 166 6.08 -27.60 4.78
CA GLN A 166 7.37 -27.59 4.10
C GLN A 166 8.07 -26.24 4.24
N VAL A 167 7.33 -25.13 4.08
CA VAL A 167 7.89 -23.79 4.20
C VAL A 167 8.26 -23.48 5.66
N LYS A 168 9.55 -23.27 5.91
CA LYS A 168 10.05 -22.82 7.22
C LYS A 168 10.09 -21.29 7.25
N VAL A 169 9.43 -20.71 8.26
CA VAL A 169 9.40 -19.26 8.46
C VAL A 169 10.35 -18.87 9.58
N VAL A 170 11.18 -17.86 9.33
CA VAL A 170 12.05 -17.22 10.32
C VAL A 170 11.62 -15.77 10.50
N ARG A 171 11.42 -15.34 11.73
CA ARG A 171 11.00 -13.97 12.06
C ARG A 171 12.20 -13.19 12.60
N LEU A 172 12.45 -12.02 12.02
CA LEU A 172 13.57 -11.16 12.38
C LEU A 172 13.09 -9.71 12.46
N SER A 173 13.52 -8.95 13.46
CA SER A 173 13.46 -7.49 13.38
C SER A 173 14.45 -6.94 12.35
N SER A 174 14.29 -5.67 11.93
CA SER A 174 15.28 -4.99 11.07
C SER A 174 16.69 -5.03 11.69
N LYS A 175 16.80 -4.80 13.00
CA LYS A 175 18.05 -4.92 13.75
C LYS A 175 18.61 -6.35 13.79
N GLU A 176 17.75 -7.35 13.99
CA GLU A 176 18.18 -8.75 13.96
C GLU A 176 18.63 -9.19 12.57
N ALA A 177 18.00 -8.67 11.51
CA ALA A 177 18.37 -8.97 10.13
C ALA A 177 19.83 -8.58 9.83
N TYR A 178 20.35 -7.52 10.46
CA TYR A 178 21.75 -7.12 10.30
C TYR A 178 22.76 -8.19 10.73
N SER A 179 22.51 -8.87 11.86
CA SER A 179 23.41 -9.89 12.41
C SER A 179 23.05 -11.33 12.01
N LYS A 180 21.78 -11.59 11.67
CA LYS A 180 21.27 -12.94 11.39
C LYS A 180 21.17 -13.29 9.90
N LEU A 181 21.34 -12.31 9.01
CA LEU A 181 21.38 -12.54 7.57
C LEU A 181 22.74 -12.15 7.01
N GLN A 182 23.30 -12.96 6.12
CA GLN A 182 24.52 -12.63 5.39
C GLN A 182 24.30 -12.82 3.89
N LEU A 183 24.98 -12.01 3.09
CA LEU A 183 24.98 -12.13 1.64
C LEU A 183 26.22 -12.89 1.24
N ASP A 184 26.05 -13.99 0.52
CA ASP A 184 27.17 -14.71 -0.07
C ASP A 184 27.87 -13.81 -1.11
N PRO A 185 29.19 -13.58 -1.00
CA PRO A 185 29.91 -12.68 -1.90
C PRO A 185 30.05 -13.21 -3.33
N ASN A 186 29.86 -14.51 -3.54
CA ASN A 186 30.05 -15.15 -4.85
C ASN A 186 28.74 -15.26 -5.63
N ASP A 187 27.69 -15.80 -5.00
CA ASP A 187 26.42 -16.10 -5.66
C ASP A 187 25.28 -15.14 -5.29
N PHE A 188 25.53 -14.18 -4.39
CA PHE A 188 24.54 -13.21 -3.89
C PHE A 188 23.33 -13.86 -3.20
N THR A 189 23.44 -15.10 -2.75
CA THR A 189 22.41 -15.77 -1.95
C THR A 189 22.37 -15.17 -0.55
N LEU A 190 21.17 -14.78 -0.12
CA LEU A 190 20.94 -14.39 1.26
C LEU A 190 20.83 -15.64 2.11
N ARG A 191 21.65 -15.75 3.16
CA ARG A 191 21.71 -16.92 4.04
C ARG A 191 21.50 -16.54 5.49
N LEU A 192 20.90 -17.44 6.27
CA LEU A 192 20.89 -17.35 7.73
C LEU A 192 22.31 -17.58 8.25
N THR A 193 22.79 -16.73 9.16
CA THR A 193 24.14 -16.89 9.75
C THR A 193 24.23 -18.11 10.67
N ALA A 194 23.11 -18.52 11.27
CA ALA A 194 23.07 -19.61 12.23
C ALA A 194 23.31 -21.01 11.62
N ASP A 195 22.84 -21.24 10.38
CA ASP A 195 22.85 -22.58 9.77
C ASP A 195 23.09 -22.59 8.25
N GLY A 196 23.36 -21.43 7.64
CA GLY A 196 23.69 -21.31 6.22
C GLY A 196 22.53 -21.51 5.24
N ARG A 197 21.31 -21.78 5.72
CA ARG A 197 20.14 -21.97 4.84
C ARG A 197 19.86 -20.72 4.02
N ALA A 198 19.58 -20.94 2.74
CA ALA A 198 19.20 -19.87 1.83
C ALA A 198 17.84 -19.27 2.21
N VAL A 199 17.66 -17.99 1.91
CA VAL A 199 16.39 -17.28 2.06
C VAL A 199 15.75 -17.15 0.69
N ALA A 200 14.61 -17.82 0.50
CA ALA A 200 13.86 -17.79 -0.75
C ALA A 200 13.05 -16.50 -0.90
N VAL A 201 12.38 -16.08 0.17
CA VAL A 201 11.49 -14.91 0.17
C VAL A 201 11.74 -14.07 1.42
N VAL A 202 11.86 -12.75 1.25
CA VAL A 202 11.83 -11.79 2.34
C VAL A 202 10.51 -11.03 2.29
N TYR A 203 9.66 -11.27 3.28
CA TYR A 203 8.44 -10.51 3.52
C TYR A 203 8.71 -9.37 4.50
N SER A 204 8.78 -8.16 3.98
CA SER A 204 8.99 -6.93 4.75
C SER A 204 7.65 -6.43 5.29
N ARG A 205 7.45 -6.58 6.60
CA ARG A 205 6.33 -6.05 7.39
C ARG A 205 6.67 -4.72 8.08
N SER A 206 7.96 -4.40 8.20
CA SER A 206 8.43 -3.05 8.50
C SER A 206 8.90 -2.38 7.21
N GLY A 207 8.29 -1.25 6.86
CA GLY A 207 8.91 -0.30 5.91
C GLY A 207 10.10 0.38 6.57
N PRO A 208 11.00 1.02 5.80
CA PRO A 208 12.04 1.84 6.40
C PRO A 208 11.38 2.96 7.20
N LEU A 209 11.92 3.24 8.39
CA LEU A 209 11.41 4.29 9.29
C LEU A 209 12.46 5.39 9.40
N PRO A 210 12.05 6.66 9.63
CA PRO A 210 12.99 7.77 9.78
C PRO A 210 14.09 7.53 10.84
N GLU A 211 13.77 6.79 11.89
CA GLU A 211 14.63 6.47 13.03
C GLU A 211 15.53 5.23 12.85
N TRP A 212 15.52 4.60 11.66
CA TRP A 212 16.36 3.43 11.40
C TRP A 212 17.85 3.73 11.56
N THR A 213 18.56 2.81 12.21
CA THR A 213 20.02 2.88 12.37
C THR A 213 20.73 2.51 11.07
N GLU A 214 22.03 2.83 10.98
CA GLU A 214 22.86 2.41 9.83
C GLU A 214 22.91 0.88 9.68
N GLU A 215 22.87 0.13 10.79
CA GLU A 215 22.78 -1.35 10.75
C GLU A 215 21.51 -1.84 10.05
N GLU A 216 20.38 -1.17 10.29
CA GLU A 216 19.10 -1.52 9.68
C GLU A 216 19.07 -1.16 8.19
N TRP A 217 19.65 -0.02 7.82
CA TRP A 217 19.86 0.36 6.41
C TRP A 217 20.77 -0.63 5.67
N GLU A 218 21.88 -1.04 6.29
CA GLU A 218 22.78 -2.05 5.73
C GLU A 218 22.11 -3.42 5.61
N ALA A 219 21.31 -3.83 6.59
CA ALA A 219 20.51 -5.05 6.50
C ALA A 219 19.52 -4.99 5.33
N ARG A 220 18.83 -3.86 5.17
CA ARG A 220 17.89 -3.66 4.05
C ARG A 220 18.61 -3.69 2.70
N LYS A 221 19.75 -3.00 2.59
CA LYS A 221 20.58 -3.01 1.38
C LYS A 221 21.05 -4.43 1.04
N ARG A 222 21.50 -5.21 2.03
CA ARG A 222 21.88 -6.62 1.87
C ARG A 222 20.73 -7.46 1.32
N ILE A 223 19.52 -7.29 1.83
CA ILE A 223 18.30 -7.94 1.33
C ILE A 223 18.03 -7.54 -0.14
N GLU A 224 18.11 -6.25 -0.46
CA GLU A 224 17.83 -5.75 -1.81
C GLU A 224 18.83 -6.27 -2.87
N ARG A 225 20.11 -6.39 -2.51
CA ARG A 225 21.18 -6.94 -3.38
C ARG A 225 21.08 -8.45 -3.62
N SER A 226 20.34 -9.16 -2.76
CA SER A 226 20.32 -10.62 -2.79
C SER A 226 19.45 -11.24 -3.88
N THR A 227 19.66 -12.53 -4.09
CA THR A 227 18.81 -13.41 -4.92
C THR A 227 17.48 -13.78 -4.27
N ALA A 228 17.18 -13.42 -3.02
CA ALA A 228 15.86 -13.68 -2.44
C ALA A 228 14.76 -12.90 -3.19
N ILE A 229 13.56 -13.47 -3.32
CA ILE A 229 12.37 -12.74 -3.82
C ILE A 229 11.88 -11.82 -2.70
N LYS A 230 11.57 -10.55 -3.02
CA LYS A 230 11.15 -9.57 -2.01
C LYS A 230 9.69 -9.18 -2.18
N THR A 231 9.03 -8.92 -1.07
CA THR A 231 7.77 -8.18 -1.00
C THR A 231 7.82 -7.18 0.16
N SER A 232 7.99 -5.89 -0.08
CA SER A 232 8.29 -5.18 -1.34
C SER A 232 9.81 -5.04 -1.58
N THR A 233 10.25 -4.93 -2.85
CA THR A 233 11.57 -4.33 -3.17
C THR A 233 11.54 -2.81 -2.96
N VAL A 234 12.70 -2.14 -2.96
CA VAL A 234 12.79 -0.67 -2.92
C VAL A 234 12.07 -0.01 -4.10
N PHE A 235 12.18 -0.59 -5.31
CA PHE A 235 11.47 -0.12 -6.51
C PHE A 235 9.94 -0.16 -6.34
N SER A 236 9.40 -1.28 -5.86
CA SER A 236 7.96 -1.41 -5.62
C SER A 236 7.48 -0.48 -4.49
N ALA A 237 8.29 -0.27 -3.44
CA ALA A 237 7.93 0.67 -2.37
C ALA A 237 7.88 2.12 -2.87
N LEU A 238 8.83 2.55 -3.71
CA LEU A 238 8.81 3.87 -4.34
C LEU A 238 7.65 4.00 -5.36
N SER A 239 7.29 2.92 -6.04
CA SER A 239 6.19 2.90 -7.00
C SER A 239 4.83 3.19 -6.35
N SER A 240 4.63 2.90 -5.06
CA SER A 240 3.38 3.19 -4.34
C SER A 240 3.31 4.60 -3.76
N SER A 241 4.33 5.45 -3.95
CA SER A 241 4.31 6.82 -3.44
C SER A 241 3.12 7.64 -3.97
N LYS A 242 2.65 8.59 -3.16
CA LYS A 242 1.57 9.52 -3.53
C LYS A 242 1.92 10.33 -4.78
N ARG A 243 3.20 10.67 -4.93
CA ARG A 243 3.74 11.29 -6.14
C ARG A 243 3.55 10.41 -7.39
N VAL A 244 3.87 9.12 -7.33
CA VAL A 244 3.63 8.22 -8.47
C VAL A 244 2.13 8.08 -8.76
N GLN A 245 1.28 7.96 -7.74
CA GLN A 245 -0.17 7.94 -7.92
C GLN A 245 -0.66 9.21 -8.65
N GLN A 246 -0.15 10.39 -8.27
CA GLN A 246 -0.46 11.65 -8.93
C GLN A 246 0.00 11.69 -10.38
N LEU A 247 1.21 11.24 -10.68
CA LEU A 247 1.73 11.20 -12.04
C LEU A 247 0.92 10.23 -12.91
N LEU A 248 0.49 9.09 -12.37
CA LEU A 248 -0.37 8.14 -13.09
C LEU A 248 -1.74 8.71 -13.47
N ALA A 249 -2.22 9.74 -12.76
CA ALA A 249 -3.48 10.40 -13.08
C ALA A 249 -3.37 11.41 -14.24
N LEU A 250 -2.16 11.75 -14.70
CA LEU A 250 -1.97 12.62 -15.86
C LEU A 250 -2.44 11.93 -17.16
N PRO A 251 -2.94 12.69 -18.15
CA PRO A 251 -3.32 12.13 -19.44
C PRO A 251 -2.18 11.33 -20.09
N GLY A 252 -2.50 10.14 -20.62
CA GLY A 252 -1.54 9.26 -21.30
C GLY A 252 -0.60 8.47 -20.38
N MET A 253 -0.57 8.74 -19.08
CA MET A 253 0.39 8.08 -18.18
C MET A 253 0.02 6.64 -17.85
N ILE A 254 -1.26 6.28 -17.80
CA ILE A 254 -1.66 4.87 -17.66
C ILE A 254 -1.29 4.11 -18.94
N GLU A 255 -1.57 4.69 -20.11
CA GLU A 255 -1.27 4.12 -21.42
C GLU A 255 0.22 3.89 -21.65
N ARG A 256 1.10 4.74 -21.10
CA ARG A 256 2.56 4.50 -21.13
C ARG A 256 2.91 3.10 -20.60
N PHE A 257 2.22 2.65 -19.55
CA PHE A 257 2.47 1.34 -18.92
C PHE A 257 1.54 0.25 -19.45
N LEU A 258 0.41 0.62 -20.03
CA LEU A 258 -0.61 -0.29 -20.58
C LEU A 258 -0.94 0.11 -22.04
N PRO A 259 0.03 -0.01 -22.97
CA PRO A 259 -0.10 0.58 -24.31
C PRO A 259 -0.90 -0.29 -25.29
N GLU A 260 -1.07 -1.57 -24.97
CA GLU A 260 -1.65 -2.54 -25.89
C GLU A 260 -3.17 -2.29 -26.06
N PRO A 261 -3.74 -2.48 -27.26
CA PRO A 261 -5.19 -2.33 -27.48
C PRO A 261 -6.05 -3.17 -26.52
N LYS A 262 -5.55 -4.36 -26.14
CA LYS A 262 -6.20 -5.26 -25.17
C LYS A 262 -6.30 -4.69 -23.76
N ASP A 263 -5.49 -3.67 -23.43
CA ASP A 263 -5.48 -3.04 -22.12
C ASP A 263 -6.49 -1.87 -22.01
N ARG A 264 -7.16 -1.48 -23.10
CA ARG A 264 -8.07 -0.31 -23.14
C ARG A 264 -9.15 -0.33 -22.05
N GLU A 265 -9.81 -1.47 -21.86
CA GLU A 265 -10.84 -1.61 -20.81
C GLU A 265 -10.23 -1.47 -19.41
N MET A 266 -9.03 -2.01 -19.20
CA MET A 266 -8.31 -1.88 -17.92
C MET A 266 -7.87 -0.44 -17.67
N VAL A 267 -7.38 0.27 -18.69
CA VAL A 267 -7.02 1.68 -18.62
C VAL A 267 -8.23 2.51 -18.19
N GLU A 268 -9.37 2.29 -18.85
CA GLU A 268 -10.60 3.01 -18.55
C GLU A 268 -11.11 2.70 -17.14
N ALA A 269 -11.16 1.41 -16.75
CA ALA A 269 -11.57 1.02 -15.41
C ALA A 269 -10.65 1.59 -14.31
N ILE A 270 -9.34 1.67 -14.53
CA ILE A 270 -8.41 2.31 -13.59
C ILE A 270 -8.69 3.80 -13.52
N ARG A 271 -8.78 4.48 -14.67
CA ARG A 271 -8.99 5.93 -14.76
C ARG A 271 -10.28 6.37 -14.08
N GLN A 272 -11.36 5.60 -14.22
CA GLN A 272 -12.64 5.89 -13.57
C GLN A 272 -12.54 5.94 -12.05
N THR A 273 -11.57 5.22 -11.46
CA THR A 273 -11.32 5.26 -10.01
C THR A 273 -10.49 6.44 -9.56
N PHE A 274 -9.82 7.18 -10.45
CA PHE A 274 -9.05 8.34 -10.05
C PHE A 274 -9.95 9.54 -9.74
N VAL A 275 -9.46 10.36 -8.83
CA VAL A 275 -9.92 11.73 -8.57
C VAL A 275 -8.87 12.71 -9.07
N GLY A 276 -9.18 14.00 -9.02
CA GLY A 276 -8.18 15.02 -9.30
C GLY A 276 -6.96 14.88 -8.39
N LEU A 277 -5.77 14.77 -9.01
CA LEU A 277 -4.49 14.64 -8.34
C LEU A 277 -3.50 15.59 -9.02
N TRP A 278 -2.88 16.47 -8.24
CA TRP A 278 -2.04 17.53 -8.77
C TRP A 278 -0.72 17.65 -8.01
N GLY A 279 0.35 17.82 -8.78
CA GLY A 279 1.65 18.24 -8.27
C GLY A 279 1.68 19.75 -8.02
N LEU A 280 2.55 20.19 -7.11
CA LEU A 280 2.70 21.59 -6.70
C LEU A 280 4.13 22.12 -6.94
N GLU A 281 4.95 21.38 -7.69
CA GLU A 281 6.38 21.66 -7.91
C GLU A 281 6.66 22.73 -8.98
N ASN A 282 5.72 22.92 -9.92
CA ASN A 282 5.90 23.82 -11.05
C ASN A 282 5.60 25.27 -10.67
N ALA A 283 6.29 26.19 -11.32
CA ALA A 283 6.06 27.63 -11.20
C ALA A 283 5.14 28.19 -12.30
N ASP A 284 4.49 27.31 -13.08
CA ASP A 284 3.59 27.72 -14.15
C ASP A 284 2.28 28.32 -13.64
N GLU A 285 1.61 29.07 -14.51
CA GLU A 285 0.37 29.78 -14.17
C GLU A 285 -0.73 28.82 -13.70
N GLN A 286 -0.85 27.65 -14.31
CA GLN A 286 -1.85 26.64 -13.96
C GLN A 286 -1.69 26.16 -12.52
N THR A 287 -0.45 25.87 -12.10
CA THR A 287 -0.12 25.44 -10.74
C THR A 287 -0.38 26.57 -9.74
N GLN A 288 -0.03 27.82 -10.07
CA GLN A 288 -0.30 28.96 -9.20
C GLN A 288 -1.80 29.23 -9.05
N GLN A 289 -2.59 29.10 -10.12
CA GLN A 289 -4.04 29.22 -10.07
C GLN A 289 -4.67 28.11 -9.22
N LEU A 290 -4.20 26.86 -9.38
CA LEU A 290 -4.64 25.74 -8.54
C LEU A 290 -4.36 25.99 -7.05
N ILE A 291 -3.16 26.45 -6.70
CA ILE A 291 -2.79 26.77 -5.30
C ILE A 291 -3.70 27.87 -4.75
N LYS A 292 -3.93 28.96 -5.51
CA LYS A 292 -4.85 30.03 -5.10
C LYS A 292 -6.28 29.51 -4.90
N HIS A 293 -6.74 28.65 -5.80
CA HIS A 293 -8.07 28.03 -5.70
C HIS A 293 -8.19 27.14 -4.46
N ALA A 294 -7.15 26.34 -4.15
CA ALA A 294 -7.11 25.50 -2.95
C ALA A 294 -7.05 26.31 -1.65
N ILE A 295 -6.34 27.45 -1.63
CA ILE A 295 -6.32 28.39 -0.49
C ILE A 295 -7.70 29.03 -0.28
N ALA A 296 -8.40 29.35 -1.36
CA ALA A 296 -9.74 29.95 -1.30
C ALA A 296 -10.83 28.92 -0.92
N ASN A 297 -10.67 27.67 -1.35
CA ASN A 297 -11.64 26.59 -1.17
C ASN A 297 -11.00 25.35 -0.54
N PRO A 298 -10.45 25.44 0.68
CA PRO A 298 -9.65 24.35 1.25
C PRO A 298 -10.45 23.07 1.51
N SER A 299 -11.76 23.19 1.72
CA SER A 299 -12.64 22.04 1.94
C SER A 299 -12.78 21.12 0.73
N LEU A 300 -12.42 21.58 -0.48
CA LEU A 300 -12.48 20.77 -1.71
C LEU A 300 -11.25 19.87 -1.90
N TYR A 301 -10.23 20.00 -1.04
CA TYR A 301 -8.94 19.35 -1.24
C TYR A 301 -8.43 18.67 0.03
N VAL A 302 -7.48 17.76 -0.18
CA VAL A 302 -6.64 17.14 0.83
C VAL A 302 -5.20 17.31 0.39
N LEU A 303 -4.33 17.82 1.26
CA LEU A 303 -2.91 18.00 0.97
C LEU A 303 -2.13 16.87 1.64
N LYS A 304 -1.49 16.03 0.83
CA LYS A 304 -0.83 14.81 1.29
C LYS A 304 0.69 14.95 1.20
N PRO A 305 1.43 14.79 2.30
CA PRO A 305 2.88 14.60 2.22
C PRO A 305 3.20 13.22 1.63
N GLN A 306 4.47 13.01 1.25
CA GLN A 306 4.96 11.70 0.82
C GLN A 306 5.18 10.75 2.00
N ASN A 307 4.24 10.59 2.92
CA ASN A 307 4.36 9.63 4.03
C ASN A 307 3.35 8.47 3.87
N GLU A 308 3.64 7.34 4.52
CA GLU A 308 2.78 6.16 4.58
C GLU A 308 2.30 5.91 6.02
N GLY A 309 1.20 5.19 6.20
CA GLY A 309 0.73 4.77 7.54
C GLY A 309 -0.39 5.61 8.17
N GLY A 310 -0.84 6.69 7.51
CA GLY A 310 -1.96 7.54 7.94
C GLY A 310 -1.59 8.57 9.02
N GLY A 311 -2.44 9.59 9.22
CA GLY A 311 -2.21 10.63 10.24
C GLY A 311 -1.30 11.79 9.81
N HIS A 312 -1.07 11.97 8.51
CA HIS A 312 -0.12 12.96 7.99
C HIS A 312 -0.75 13.98 7.02
N ASN A 313 -2.04 13.84 6.69
CA ASN A 313 -2.65 14.69 5.68
C ASN A 313 -3.16 15.99 6.32
N TYR A 314 -3.16 17.06 5.54
CA TYR A 314 -3.70 18.35 5.94
C TYR A 314 -5.06 18.59 5.28
N PHE A 315 -6.01 19.07 6.06
CA PHE A 315 -7.40 19.32 5.66
C PHE A 315 -7.81 20.75 6.00
N ASP A 316 -8.83 21.25 5.29
CA ASP A 316 -9.54 22.47 5.65
C ASP A 316 -8.58 23.65 6.00
N ASP A 317 -8.75 24.30 7.16
CA ASP A 317 -7.90 25.44 7.54
C ASP A 317 -6.42 25.09 7.65
N GLU A 318 -6.07 23.87 8.07
CA GLU A 318 -4.67 23.45 8.16
C GLU A 318 -4.03 23.38 6.77
N LEU A 319 -4.72 22.81 5.78
CA LEU A 319 -4.29 22.81 4.39
C LEU A 319 -4.01 24.23 3.89
N LYS A 320 -4.94 25.15 4.15
CA LYS A 320 -4.80 26.56 3.76
C LYS A 320 -3.56 27.20 4.39
N GLN A 321 -3.36 27.03 5.70
CA GLN A 321 -2.20 27.59 6.39
C GLN A 321 -0.89 27.02 5.85
N LYS A 322 -0.82 25.70 5.59
CA LYS A 322 0.36 25.08 4.99
C LYS A 322 0.67 25.63 3.61
N LEU A 323 -0.32 25.77 2.72
CA LEU A 323 -0.08 26.34 1.38
C LEU A 323 0.40 27.80 1.40
N LEU A 324 -0.06 28.59 2.36
CA LEU A 324 0.39 29.98 2.55
C LEU A 324 1.84 30.06 3.06
N GLN A 325 2.27 29.11 3.89
CA GLN A 325 3.59 29.11 4.52
C GLN A 325 4.66 28.39 3.70
N PHE A 326 4.28 27.33 2.97
CA PHE A 326 5.25 26.47 2.30
C PHE A 326 6.05 27.22 1.24
N THR A 327 7.36 27.02 1.33
CA THR A 327 8.33 27.25 0.25
C THR A 327 8.00 26.39 -0.98
N ARG A 328 8.67 26.67 -2.10
CA ARG A 328 8.48 25.87 -3.32
C ARG A 328 8.92 24.42 -3.11
N GLU A 329 10.02 24.23 -2.40
CA GLU A 329 10.59 22.93 -2.07
C GLU A 329 9.63 22.11 -1.20
N GLU A 330 9.03 22.74 -0.18
CA GLU A 330 8.02 22.09 0.66
C GLU A 330 6.77 21.75 -0.15
N ARG A 331 6.31 22.63 -1.06
CA ARG A 331 5.19 22.31 -1.96
C ARG A 331 5.49 21.10 -2.85
N ALA A 332 6.71 21.00 -3.39
CA ALA A 332 7.12 19.86 -4.21
C ALA A 332 7.10 18.52 -3.44
N ALA A 333 7.18 18.56 -2.11
CA ALA A 333 7.07 17.40 -1.24
C ALA A 333 5.62 16.95 -0.97
N HIS A 334 4.62 17.62 -1.56
CA HIS A 334 3.21 17.34 -1.32
C HIS A 334 2.45 17.11 -2.62
N THR A 335 1.34 16.39 -2.49
CA THR A 335 0.36 16.18 -3.55
C THR A 335 -0.97 16.76 -3.10
N LEU A 336 -1.57 17.61 -3.94
CA LEU A 336 -2.93 18.07 -3.72
C LEU A 336 -3.89 17.07 -4.36
N MET A 337 -4.86 16.58 -3.58
CA MET A 337 -5.85 15.62 -4.01
C MET A 337 -7.24 16.21 -3.84
N GLN A 338 -8.13 15.97 -4.80
CA GLN A 338 -9.54 16.29 -4.68
C GLN A 338 -10.13 15.51 -3.50
N ARG A 339 -10.88 16.20 -2.64
CA ARG A 339 -11.59 15.55 -1.54
C ARG A 339 -12.67 14.63 -2.10
N ILE A 340 -12.69 13.39 -1.62
CA ILE A 340 -13.79 12.46 -1.85
C ILE A 340 -14.86 12.76 -0.80
N TRP A 341 -16.12 12.77 -1.20
CA TRP A 341 -17.27 12.99 -0.32
C TRP A 341 -17.98 11.65 -0.10
N PRO A 342 -17.65 10.89 0.96
CA PRO A 342 -18.12 9.52 1.09
C PRO A 342 -19.60 9.46 1.47
N VAL A 343 -20.24 8.34 1.17
CA VAL A 343 -21.56 8.02 1.74
C VAL A 343 -21.45 7.92 3.26
N THR A 344 -22.33 8.65 3.96
CA THR A 344 -22.46 8.59 5.41
C THR A 344 -23.55 7.60 5.80
N ALA A 345 -23.27 6.76 6.80
CA ALA A 345 -24.23 5.85 7.40
C ALA A 345 -24.14 5.87 8.92
N LYS A 346 -25.26 5.71 9.62
CA LYS A 346 -25.26 5.55 11.07
C LYS A 346 -24.77 4.16 11.44
N ASN A 347 -23.80 4.08 12.35
CA ASN A 347 -23.31 2.80 12.86
C ASN A 347 -22.83 2.92 14.31
N PHE A 348 -22.77 1.80 15.01
CA PHE A 348 -22.17 1.73 16.35
C PHE A 348 -20.67 1.45 16.23
N MET A 349 -19.85 2.29 16.85
CA MET A 349 -18.44 2.04 17.01
C MET A 349 -18.17 1.42 18.38
N VAL A 350 -17.46 0.29 18.39
CA VAL A 350 -17.10 -0.43 19.62
C VAL A 350 -15.58 -0.42 19.78
N ARG A 351 -15.10 0.03 20.94
CA ARG A 351 -13.68 0.09 21.30
C ARG A 351 -13.41 -0.60 22.63
N PRO A 352 -12.18 -1.11 22.86
CA PRO A 352 -11.84 -1.74 24.12
C PRO A 352 -12.05 -0.78 25.29
N MET A 353 -12.73 -1.24 26.35
CA MET A 353 -12.95 -0.49 27.58
C MET A 353 -13.77 0.80 27.43
N GLU A 354 -14.49 0.97 26.31
CA GLU A 354 -15.37 2.10 26.04
C GLU A 354 -16.80 1.62 25.81
N GLU A 355 -17.79 2.50 26.06
CA GLU A 355 -19.17 2.23 25.66
C GLU A 355 -19.32 2.28 24.14
N ALA A 356 -20.30 1.53 23.62
CA ALA A 356 -20.62 1.58 22.19
C ALA A 356 -21.26 2.94 21.85
N VAL A 357 -20.72 3.64 20.85
CA VAL A 357 -21.19 4.97 20.44
C VAL A 357 -21.87 4.88 19.08
N LEU A 358 -23.13 5.31 19.00
CA LEU A 358 -23.84 5.51 17.73
C LEU A 358 -23.39 6.84 17.12
N ASP A 359 -22.87 6.80 15.90
CA ASP A 359 -22.38 7.99 15.21
C ASP A 359 -22.71 7.93 13.71
N ASP A 360 -22.63 9.08 13.05
CA ASP A 360 -22.56 9.16 11.60
C ASP A 360 -21.14 8.76 11.16
N THR A 361 -21.05 7.77 10.28
CA THR A 361 -19.77 7.15 9.91
C THR A 361 -19.55 7.13 8.41
N ILE A 362 -18.29 7.14 8.02
CA ILE A 362 -17.84 6.96 6.63
C ILE A 362 -16.89 5.78 6.53
N VAL A 363 -16.88 5.18 5.35
CA VAL A 363 -16.24 3.89 5.08
C VAL A 363 -15.13 4.03 4.04
N GLU A 364 -14.01 3.36 4.30
CA GLU A 364 -12.92 3.15 3.36
C GLU A 364 -12.70 1.65 3.11
N LEU A 365 -12.80 1.25 1.84
CA LEU A 365 -12.67 -0.12 1.35
C LEU A 365 -11.27 -0.37 0.80
N GLY A 366 -10.52 -1.27 1.42
CA GLY A 366 -9.24 -1.78 0.94
C GLY A 366 -9.37 -3.14 0.26
N MET A 367 -8.98 -3.24 -1.01
CA MET A 367 -9.03 -4.49 -1.78
C MET A 367 -7.66 -5.16 -1.84
N PHE A 368 -7.55 -6.37 -1.28
CA PHE A 368 -6.29 -7.12 -1.25
C PHE A 368 -6.04 -7.91 -2.54
N GLY A 369 -4.76 -8.04 -2.88
CA GLY A 369 -4.30 -8.91 -3.95
C GLY A 369 -2.81 -9.19 -3.91
N TYR A 370 -2.38 -10.17 -4.72
CA TYR A 370 -0.96 -10.38 -4.98
C TYR A 370 -0.65 -10.52 -6.47
N LEU A 371 0.53 -10.05 -6.85
CA LEU A 371 1.11 -10.24 -8.18
C LEU A 371 2.56 -10.73 -8.05
N LEU A 372 2.86 -11.85 -8.69
CA LEU A 372 4.23 -12.33 -8.90
C LEU A 372 4.58 -12.06 -10.36
N GLY A 373 5.61 -11.25 -10.58
CA GLY A 373 6.05 -10.84 -11.93
C GLY A 373 7.54 -11.07 -12.13
N ASP A 374 7.95 -11.17 -13.40
CA ASP A 374 9.34 -11.27 -13.83
C ASP A 374 9.77 -9.96 -14.47
N LYS A 375 10.76 -9.28 -13.87
CA LYS A 375 11.20 -7.97 -14.35
C LYS A 375 12.02 -8.03 -15.64
N ARG A 376 12.54 -9.19 -16.04
CA ARG A 376 13.40 -9.32 -17.24
C ARG A 376 12.63 -9.04 -18.51
N ASP A 377 11.44 -9.62 -18.61
CA ASP A 377 10.53 -9.51 -19.75
C ASP A 377 9.22 -8.80 -19.41
N ARG A 378 9.08 -8.33 -18.15
CA ARG A 378 7.88 -7.68 -17.62
C ARG A 378 6.65 -8.59 -17.68
N SER A 379 6.84 -9.90 -17.65
CA SER A 379 5.76 -10.88 -17.66
C SER A 379 5.12 -11.05 -16.27
N ILE A 380 3.83 -11.39 -16.27
CA ILE A 380 3.08 -11.69 -15.05
C ILE A 380 3.02 -13.21 -14.90
N VAL A 381 3.65 -13.73 -13.85
CA VAL A 381 3.60 -15.16 -13.52
C VAL A 381 2.24 -15.50 -12.91
N ARG A 382 1.78 -14.70 -11.95
CA ARG A 382 0.46 -14.81 -11.32
C ARG A 382 -0.04 -13.44 -10.90
N ASN A 383 -1.33 -13.19 -11.05
CA ASN A 383 -2.01 -12.01 -10.53
C ASN A 383 -3.40 -12.43 -10.02
N LYS A 384 -3.65 -12.23 -8.72
CA LYS A 384 -4.90 -12.63 -8.06
C LYS A 384 -5.36 -11.53 -7.12
N GLN A 385 -6.67 -11.36 -7.02
CA GLN A 385 -7.34 -10.45 -6.11
C GLN A 385 -8.38 -11.27 -5.36
N HIS A 386 -8.30 -11.27 -4.02
CA HIS A 386 -9.38 -11.77 -3.18
C HIS A 386 -9.21 -11.20 -1.76
N GLY A 387 -10.35 -10.89 -1.15
CA GLY A 387 -10.40 -10.38 0.21
C GLY A 387 -10.32 -8.86 0.25
N TYR A 388 -10.80 -8.34 1.36
CA TYR A 388 -10.97 -6.91 1.57
C TYR A 388 -10.75 -6.54 3.03
N LEU A 389 -10.57 -5.26 3.28
CA LEU A 389 -10.58 -4.62 4.58
C LEU A 389 -11.58 -3.49 4.49
N VAL A 390 -12.46 -3.36 5.47
CA VAL A 390 -13.25 -2.14 5.62
C VAL A 390 -12.78 -1.43 6.88
N ARG A 391 -12.51 -0.13 6.75
CA ARG A 391 -12.23 0.75 7.86
C ARG A 391 -13.35 1.77 7.94
N THR A 392 -13.91 1.93 9.13
CA THR A 392 -15.00 2.85 9.39
C THR A 392 -14.55 3.87 10.42
N LYS A 393 -14.94 5.12 10.23
CA LYS A 393 -14.60 6.24 11.13
C LYS A 393 -15.78 7.20 11.27
N PRO A 394 -15.81 8.05 12.31
CA PRO A 394 -16.76 9.15 12.37
C PRO A 394 -16.68 10.02 11.11
N ALA A 395 -17.82 10.45 10.59
CA ALA A 395 -17.90 11.36 9.44
C ALA A 395 -17.23 12.71 9.73
N SER A 396 -17.16 13.10 11.00
CA SER A 396 -16.45 14.29 11.49
C SER A 396 -14.93 14.14 11.51
N SER A 397 -14.37 12.92 11.40
CA SER A 397 -12.93 12.68 11.49
C SER A 397 -12.23 12.87 10.15
N ALA A 398 -11.25 13.76 10.11
CA ALA A 398 -10.41 14.00 8.94
C ALA A 398 -9.48 12.80 8.65
N GLU A 399 -8.87 12.20 9.67
CA GLU A 399 -7.97 11.04 9.57
C GLU A 399 -8.71 9.72 9.81
N GLY A 400 -8.25 8.62 9.18
CA GLY A 400 -9.02 7.37 9.08
C GLY A 400 -8.29 6.07 9.38
N GLY A 401 -7.02 6.13 9.77
CA GLY A 401 -6.30 4.95 10.24
C GLY A 401 -6.99 4.32 11.45
N ILE A 402 -6.91 2.99 11.60
CA ILE A 402 -7.35 2.31 12.84
C ILE A 402 -6.63 2.90 14.06
N SER A 403 -5.32 3.17 13.91
CA SER A 403 -4.50 3.84 14.92
C SER A 403 -4.89 5.31 15.16
N ALA A 404 -5.68 5.92 14.28
CA ALA A 404 -6.17 7.30 14.37
C ALA A 404 -7.65 7.36 14.80
N GLY A 405 -8.15 6.31 15.45
CA GLY A 405 -9.51 6.25 15.99
C GLY A 405 -10.54 5.54 15.11
N GLY A 406 -10.17 5.01 13.95
CA GLY A 406 -11.02 4.16 13.13
C GLY A 406 -11.27 2.78 13.73
N VAL A 407 -12.29 2.06 13.21
CA VAL A 407 -12.63 0.68 13.59
C VAL A 407 -12.64 -0.24 12.38
N TYR A 408 -12.41 -1.54 12.61
CA TYR A 408 -12.54 -2.56 11.57
C TYR A 408 -14.03 -2.83 11.30
N ASP A 409 -14.37 -2.99 10.03
CA ASP A 409 -15.74 -3.25 9.58
C ASP A 409 -15.78 -4.32 8.47
N SER A 410 -16.97 -4.63 7.95
CA SER A 410 -17.17 -5.44 6.74
C SER A 410 -18.24 -4.83 5.84
N LEU A 411 -18.30 -5.27 4.59
CA LEU A 411 -19.34 -4.84 3.67
C LEU A 411 -20.68 -5.53 3.98
N ASN A 412 -21.77 -4.79 3.76
CA ASN A 412 -23.11 -5.32 3.58
C ASN A 412 -23.62 -4.79 2.23
N LEU A 413 -23.59 -5.64 1.20
CA LEU A 413 -23.94 -5.25 -0.17
C LEU A 413 -25.46 -5.01 -0.31
N PHE A 414 -25.84 -4.02 -1.11
CA PHE A 414 -27.23 -3.61 -1.32
C PHE A 414 -27.54 -3.32 -2.78
#